data_AF-A0A2E3L1C6-F1
#
_entry.id   AF-A0A2E3L1C6-F1
#
_cell.length_a   1.000
_cell.length_b   1.000
_cell.length_c   1.000
_cell.angle_alpha   90.00
_cell.angle_beta   90.00
_cell.angle_gamma   90.00
#
_symmetry.space_group_name_H-M   'P 1'
#
loop_
_entity.id
_entity.type
_entity.pdbx_description
1 polymer ?
#
loop_
_entity_poly.entity_id
_entity_poly.type
_entity_poly.pdbx_seq_one_letter_code
_entity_poly.pdbx_strand_id
1 'polypeptide(L)' 'MKLTPTRVQKDAEAVYEVITDGGIAIVPLDVAYAIVGHKCSAIKKIFSIKKRSFDKPSGMFACMDHSLKIHQIGEIGREI' A
#
# COMPACT_ATOMS: atom_id res chain seq x y z
N MET A 1 -4.72 -21.10 -4.54
CA MET A 1 -4.68 -20.50 -5.90
C MET A 1 -3.21 -20.45 -6.33
N LYS A 2 -2.86 -20.90 -7.53
CA LYS A 2 -1.46 -20.89 -7.99
C LYS A 2 -1.13 -19.50 -8.56
N LEU A 3 -0.30 -18.73 -7.88
CA LEU A 3 0.17 -17.43 -8.36
C LEU A 3 1.18 -17.66 -9.48
N THR A 4 0.91 -17.13 -10.67
CA THR A 4 1.86 -17.10 -11.79
C THR A 4 2.33 -15.67 -12.00
N PRO A 5 3.56 -15.44 -12.53
CA PRO A 5 4.05 -14.08 -12.79
C PRO A 5 3.08 -13.25 -13.63
N THR A 6 2.54 -13.82 -14.71
CA THR A 6 1.55 -13.17 -15.56
C THR A 6 0.26 -12.82 -14.82
N ARG A 7 -0.18 -13.68 -13.89
CA ARG A 7 -1.38 -13.39 -13.11
C ARG A 7 -1.14 -12.25 -12.12
N VAL A 8 -0.01 -12.28 -11.41
CA VAL A 8 0.38 -11.23 -10.46
C VAL A 8 0.50 -9.89 -11.17
N GLN A 9 1.09 -9.85 -12.37
CA GLN A 9 1.18 -8.64 -13.16
C GLN A 9 -0.21 -8.07 -13.49
N LYS A 10 -1.13 -8.90 -14.00
CA LYS A 10 -2.50 -8.45 -14.32
C LYS A 10 -3.26 -7.96 -13.09
N ASP A 11 -3.12 -8.65 -11.96
CA ASP A 11 -3.76 -8.25 -10.71
C ASP A 11 -3.16 -6.91 -10.21
N ALA A 12 -1.85 -6.70 -10.36
CA ALA A 12 -1.18 -5.44 -10.02
C ALA A 12 -1.61 -4.28 -10.94
N GLU A 13 -1.73 -4.52 -12.25
CA GLU A 13 -2.25 -3.54 -13.23
C GLU A 13 -3.68 -3.12 -12.87
N ALA A 14 -4.56 -4.07 -12.55
CA ALA A 14 -5.93 -3.78 -12.14
C ALA A 14 -5.99 -2.95 -10.83
N VAL A 15 -5.15 -3.28 -9.84
CA VAL A 15 -5.03 -2.48 -8.61
C VAL A 15 -4.55 -1.07 -8.92
N TYR A 16 -3.54 -0.94 -9.79
CA TYR A 16 -2.95 0.33 -10.17
C TYR A 16 -3.98 1.24 -10.87
N GLU A 17 -4.74 0.71 -11.82
CA GLU A 17 -5.83 1.43 -12.50
C GLU A 17 -6.87 1.93 -11.49
N VAL A 18 -7.35 1.05 -10.60
CA VAL A 18 -8.34 1.43 -9.57
C VAL A 18 -7.83 2.56 -8.68
N ILE A 19 -6.60 2.47 -8.17
CA ILE A 19 -6.12 3.48 -7.22
C ILE A 19 -5.81 4.80 -7.93
N THR A 20 -5.27 4.77 -9.16
CA THR A 20 -4.91 5.98 -9.92
C THR A 20 -6.14 6.80 -10.32
N ASP A 21 -7.26 6.13 -10.58
CA ASP A 21 -8.56 6.77 -10.82
C ASP A 21 -9.22 7.30 -9.52
N GLY A 22 -8.54 7.16 -8.37
CA GLY A 22 -9.01 7.62 -7.07
C GLY A 22 -9.88 6.63 -6.30
N GLY A 23 -9.98 5.40 -6.80
CA GLY A 23 -10.64 4.28 -6.13
C GLY A 23 -9.87 3.72 -4.93
N ILE A 24 -10.42 2.65 -4.37
CA ILE A 24 -9.83 1.90 -3.25
C ILE A 24 -9.79 0.43 -3.63
N ALA A 25 -8.64 -0.21 -3.48
CA ALA A 25 -8.43 -1.64 -3.72
C ALA A 25 -8.21 -2.39 -2.41
N ILE A 26 -8.59 -3.68 -2.38
CA ILE A 26 -8.24 -4.61 -1.31
C ILE A 26 -7.27 -5.64 -1.88
N VAL A 27 -6.09 -5.75 -1.30
CA VAL A 27 -5.00 -6.58 -1.80
C VAL A 27 -4.66 -7.67 -0.78
N PRO A 28 -4.70 -8.97 -1.15
CA PRO A 28 -4.22 -10.04 -0.28
C PRO A 28 -2.70 -9.97 -0.11
N LEU A 29 -2.25 -10.18 1.12
CA LEU A 29 -0.86 -10.32 1.52
C LEU A 29 -0.67 -11.71 2.16
N ASP A 30 0.59 -12.10 2.42
CA ASP A 30 0.89 -13.41 3.02
C ASP A 30 0.23 -13.62 4.39
N VAL A 31 0.02 -12.55 5.16
CA VAL A 31 -0.52 -12.62 6.54
C VAL A 31 -1.76 -11.75 6.76
N ALA A 32 -2.22 -10.99 5.75
CA ALA A 32 -3.26 -9.97 5.95
C ALA A 32 -3.92 -9.55 4.63
N TYR A 33 -4.80 -8.55 4.72
CA TYR A 33 -5.30 -7.80 3.57
C TYR A 33 -4.96 -6.31 3.75
N ALA A 34 -4.44 -5.68 2.70
CA ALA A 34 -4.25 -4.25 2.64
C ALA A 34 -5.48 -3.57 2.01
N ILE A 35 -5.86 -2.41 2.55
CA ILE A 35 -6.83 -1.49 1.93
C ILE A 35 -6.05 -0.30 1.41
N VAL A 36 -6.10 -0.06 0.10
CA VAL A 36 -5.12 0.75 -0.62
C VAL A 36 -5.84 1.83 -1.41
N GLY A 37 -5.36 3.06 -1.30
CA GLY A 37 -5.81 4.19 -2.09
C GLY A 37 -4.77 5.31 -1.99
N HIS A 38 -4.69 6.19 -2.99
CA HIS A 38 -3.63 7.21 -3.03
C HIS A 38 -4.14 8.67 -3.00
N LYS A 39 -5.39 8.91 -3.39
CA LYS A 39 -5.99 10.26 -3.36
C LYS A 39 -6.47 10.60 -1.94
N CYS A 40 -6.49 11.88 -1.60
CA CYS A 40 -6.97 12.36 -0.29
C CYS A 40 -8.40 11.86 0.04
N SER A 41 -9.29 11.82 -0.95
CA SER A 41 -10.66 11.29 -0.80
C SER A 41 -10.66 9.81 -0.41
N ALA A 42 -9.83 9.00 -1.07
CA ALA A 42 -9.66 7.59 -0.76
C ALA A 42 -9.10 7.39 0.65
N ILE A 43 -8.04 8.11 1.03
CA ILE A 43 -7.45 8.04 2.37
C ILE A 43 -8.48 8.40 3.45
N LYS A 44 -9.23 9.49 3.28
CA LYS A 44 -10.30 9.89 4.22
C LYS A 44 -11.35 8.78 4.39
N LYS A 45 -11.78 8.17 3.28
CA LYS A 45 -12.74 7.05 3.31
C LYS A 45 -12.18 5.83 4.02
N ILE A 46 -10.91 5.47 3.77
CA ILE A 46 -10.23 4.36 4.46
C ILE A 46 -10.18 4.61 5.97
N PHE A 47 -9.78 5.81 6.40
CA PHE A 47 -9.70 6.16 7.83
C PHE A 47 -11.08 6.10 8.50
N SER A 48 -12.10 6.65 7.84
CA SER A 48 -13.47 6.65 8.34
C SER A 48 -14.01 5.22 8.53
N ILE A 49 -13.87 4.35 7.53
CA ILE A 49 -14.42 2.99 7.58
C ILE A 49 -13.66 2.13 8.60
N LYS A 50 -12.32 2.26 8.67
CA LYS A 50 -11.50 1.51 9.62
C LYS A 50 -11.61 2.03 11.05
N LYS A 51 -12.31 3.15 11.28
CA LYS A 51 -12.31 3.89 12.55
C LYS A 51 -10.88 4.10 13.07
N ARG A 52 -9.97 4.48 12.16
CA ARG A 52 -8.53 4.56 12.44
C ARG A 52 -8.21 5.87 13.17
N SER A 53 -7.43 5.79 14.26
CA SER A 53 -6.84 6.99 14.89
C SER A 53 -5.85 7.65 13.93
N PHE A 54 -5.79 8.98 13.97
CA PHE A 54 -4.84 9.77 13.18
C PHE A 54 -3.40 9.64 13.67
N ASP A 55 -3.18 9.14 14.88
CA ASP A 55 -1.85 8.97 15.48
C ASP A 55 -1.13 7.72 14.95
N LYS A 56 -1.86 6.81 14.29
CA LYS A 56 -1.29 5.59 13.72
C LYS A 56 -0.88 5.82 12.26
N PRO A 57 0.43 5.80 11.93
CA PRO A 57 0.88 6.00 10.55
C PRO A 57 0.30 4.94 9.61
N SER A 58 0.18 5.29 8.33
CA SER A 58 -0.21 4.32 7.29
C SER A 58 1.03 3.69 6.68
N GLY A 59 0.92 2.41 6.28
CA GLY A 59 1.94 1.77 5.46
C GLY A 59 1.82 2.19 4.00
N MET A 60 2.91 2.01 3.25
CA MET A 60 2.97 2.28 1.82
C MET A 60 3.56 1.07 1.09
N PHE A 61 3.12 0.84 -0.15
CA PHE A 61 3.83 -0.06 -1.05
C PHE A 61 5.01 0.68 -1.67
N ALA A 62 6.19 0.14 -1.46
CA ALA A 62 7.46 0.78 -1.80
C ALA A 62 8.56 -0.27 -1.96
N CYS A 63 9.76 0.19 -2.25
CA CYS A 63 10.97 -0.61 -2.24
C CYS A 63 12.07 0.15 -1.48
N MET A 64 13.24 -0.46 -1.30
CA MET A 64 14.33 0.17 -0.55
C MET A 64 14.78 1.49 -1.16
N ASP A 65 14.81 1.60 -2.50
CA ASP A 65 15.15 2.87 -3.16
C ASP A 65 14.18 4.01 -2.79
N HIS A 66 12.88 3.73 -2.75
CA HIS A 66 11.90 4.71 -2.27
C HIS A 66 12.16 5.08 -0.80
N SER A 67 12.38 4.09 0.06
CA SER A 67 12.61 4.29 1.49
C SER A 67 13.82 5.20 1.74
N LEU A 68 14.94 4.94 1.04
CA LEU A 68 16.18 5.73 1.15
C LEU A 68 16.01 7.17 0.65
N LYS A 69 15.06 7.43 -0.26
CA LYS A 69 14.77 8.78 -0.79
C LYS A 69 13.82 9.59 0.09
N ILE A 70 12.91 8.93 0.80
CA ILE A 70 11.81 9.62 1.51
C ILE A 70 11.95 9.60 3.04
N HIS A 71 12.60 8.59 3.61
CA HIS A 71 12.69 8.41 5.05
C HIS A 71 14.04 8.88 5.59
N GLN A 72 14.02 9.45 6.79
CA GLN A 72 15.23 9.68 7.58
C GLN A 72 15.48 8.43 8.43
N ILE A 73 16.38 7.57 7.97
CA ILE A 73 16.69 6.29 8.61
C ILE A 73 18.15 6.30 9.08
N GLY A 74 18.34 6.10 10.38
CA GLY A 74 19.65 5.86 10.99
C GLY A 74 20.26 4.53 10.56
N GLU A 75 21.53 4.31 10.90
CA GLU A 75 22.32 3.17 10.41
C GLU A 75 21.66 1.81 10.70
N ILE A 76 21.27 1.56 11.96
CA ILE A 76 20.57 0.32 12.37
C ILE A 76 19.28 0.10 11.58
N GLY A 77 18.52 1.16 11.29
CA GLY A 77 17.24 1.04 10.59
C GLY A 77 17.36 0.67 9.11
N ARG A 78 18.57 0.68 8.54
CA ARG A 78 18.81 0.25 7.14
C ARG A 78 19.17 -1.23 7.02
N GLU A 79 19.60 -1.86 8.12
CA GLU A 79 20.07 -3.26 8.14
C GLU A 79 18.98 -4.27 8.52
N ILE A 80 17.83 -3.79 8.99
CA ILE A 80 16.65 -4.58 9.39
C ILE A 80 15.61 -4.54 8.27
#